data_AF-A0AAW1L9E5-F1
#
_entry.id   AF-A0AAW1L9E5-F1
#
_cell.length_a   1.000
_cell.length_b   1.000
_cell.length_c   1.000
_cell.angle_alpha   90.00
_cell.angle_beta   90.00
_cell.angle_gamma   90.00
#
_symmetry.space_group_name_H-M   'P 1'
#
loop_
_entity.id
_entity.type
_entity.pdbx_description
1 polymer ?
#
loop_
_entity_poly.entity_id
_entity_poly.type
_entity_poly.pdbx_seq_one_letter_code
_entity_poly.pdbx_strand_id
1 'polypeptide(L)'
;MVGQYHRKTDRQLWSKESMGFAIEAVQDGRMGWLAASKQFNVPQATLRRRAQGKNKQVRGVDKGLGRFCTTFPKEMELDLVEHIKSRENVFVQLFQKKWN
;
A
#
# COMPACT_ATOMS: atom_id res chain seq x y z
N MET A 1 3.50 -7.54 -26.94
CA MET A 1 3.64 -6.15 -26.44
C MET A 1 2.42 -5.85 -25.58
N VAL A 2 2.57 -5.56 -24.28
CA VAL A 2 1.44 -5.17 -23.44
C VAL A 2 0.93 -3.81 -23.93
N GLY A 3 -0.36 -3.70 -24.27
CA GLY A 3 -0.94 -2.47 -24.81
C GLY A 3 -0.83 -1.28 -23.85
N GLN A 4 -0.81 -0.06 -24.40
CA GLN A 4 -0.76 1.19 -23.64
C GLN A 4 -2.01 1.32 -22.76
N TYR A 5 -1.89 0.94 -21.49
CA TYR A 5 -2.99 1.00 -20.53
C TYR A 5 -3.25 2.45 -20.10
N HIS A 6 -4.42 2.98 -20.45
CA HIS A 6 -4.89 4.27 -19.97
C HIS A 6 -5.85 4.05 -18.80
N ARG A 7 -5.57 4.71 -17.67
CA ARG A 7 -6.44 4.62 -16.49
C ARG A 7 -7.81 5.24 -16.78
N LYS A 8 -8.84 4.58 -16.26
CA LYS A 8 -10.24 5.04 -16.40
C LYS A 8 -10.65 6.10 -15.37
N THR A 9 -9.89 6.27 -14.28
CA THR A 9 -10.29 7.15 -13.16
C THR A 9 -9.10 7.76 -12.46
N ASP A 10 -9.31 8.94 -11.88
CA ASP A 10 -8.35 9.67 -11.05
C ASP A 10 -8.39 9.29 -9.56
N ARG A 11 -9.08 8.20 -9.23
CA ARG A 11 -9.20 7.73 -7.84
C ARG A 11 -7.81 7.34 -7.31
N GLN A 12 -7.50 7.82 -6.10
CA GLN A 12 -6.22 7.62 -5.41
C GLN A 12 -4.98 8.22 -6.12
N LEU A 13 -5.15 9.22 -6.99
CA LEU A 13 -4.01 9.93 -7.59
C LEU A 13 -3.24 10.86 -6.63
N TRP A 14 -3.82 11.22 -5.48
CA TRP A 14 -3.13 12.02 -4.45
C TRP A 14 -1.89 11.32 -3.88
N SER A 15 -0.82 12.05 -3.55
CA SER A 15 0.40 11.46 -2.98
C SER A 15 0.29 11.19 -1.47
N LYS A 16 1.13 10.29 -0.93
CA LYS A 16 1.08 9.97 0.51
C LYS A 16 1.44 11.20 1.34
N GLU A 17 2.38 11.99 0.84
CA GLU A 17 2.88 13.24 1.41
C GLU A 17 1.75 14.26 1.50
N SER A 18 1.02 14.50 0.40
CA SER A 18 -0.14 15.40 0.38
C SER A 18 -1.21 15.00 1.39
N MET A 19 -1.49 13.69 1.52
CA MET A 19 -2.43 13.20 2.52
C MET A 19 -1.90 13.37 3.94
N GLY A 20 -0.59 13.19 4.15
CA GLY A 20 0.08 13.40 5.43
C GLY A 20 -0.05 14.84 5.90
N PHE A 21 0.36 15.80 5.08
CA PHE A 21 0.25 17.23 5.39
C PHE A 21 -1.19 17.66 5.64
N ALA A 22 -2.15 17.11 4.88
CA ALA A 22 -3.55 17.40 5.09
C ALA A 22 -4.09 16.85 6.42
N ILE A 23 -3.67 15.65 6.83
CA ILE A 23 -4.06 15.06 8.11
C ILE A 23 -3.48 15.88 9.26
N GLU A 24 -2.19 16.22 9.19
CA GLU A 24 -1.48 17.03 10.20
C GLU A 24 -2.13 18.41 10.36
N ALA A 25 -2.35 19.13 9.26
CA ALA A 25 -2.97 20.46 9.30
C ALA A 25 -4.38 20.47 9.91
N VAL A 26 -5.14 19.37 9.78
CA VAL A 26 -6.45 19.26 10.41
C VAL A 26 -6.35 18.82 11.87
N GLN A 27 -5.43 17.92 12.21
CA GLN A 27 -5.21 17.48 13.59
C GLN A 27 -4.70 18.62 14.48
N ASP A 28 -3.82 19.48 13.94
CA ASP A 28 -3.32 20.67 14.63
C ASP A 28 -4.36 21.80 14.74
N GLY A 29 -5.53 21.64 14.11
CA GLY A 29 -6.56 22.68 14.06
C GLY A 29 -6.20 23.89 13.18
N ARG A 30 -5.10 23.84 12.43
CA ARG A 30 -4.65 24.92 11.52
C ARG A 30 -5.63 25.14 10.36
N MET A 31 -6.27 24.08 9.88
CA MET A 31 -7.20 24.12 8.74
C MET A 31 -8.45 23.27 8.96
N GLY A 32 -9.59 23.73 8.44
CA GLY A 32 -10.79 22.91 8.33
C GLY A 32 -10.70 21.89 7.18
N TRP A 33 -11.59 20.88 7.21
CA TRP A 33 -11.61 19.77 6.23
C TRP A 33 -11.61 20.21 4.77
N LEU A 34 -12.41 21.23 4.44
CA LEU A 34 -12.54 21.72 3.06
C LEU A 34 -11.29 22.49 2.62
N ALA A 35 -10.72 23.31 3.51
CA ALA A 35 -9.52 24.09 3.23
C ALA A 35 -8.31 23.17 3.00
N ALA A 36 -8.08 22.20 3.90
CA ALA A 36 -6.99 21.23 3.74
C ALA A 36 -7.16 20.38 2.47
N SER A 37 -8.39 19.97 2.16
CA SER A 37 -8.69 19.21 0.92
C SER A 37 -8.27 19.97 -0.34
N LYS A 38 -8.61 21.26 -0.42
CA LYS A 38 -8.24 22.12 -1.55
C LYS A 38 -6.74 22.42 -1.58
N GLN A 39 -6.15 22.74 -0.44
CA GLN A 39 -4.74 23.11 -0.33
C GLN A 39 -3.80 21.98 -0.76
N PHE A 40 -4.09 20.75 -0.33
CA PHE A 40 -3.23 19.59 -0.59
C PHE A 40 -3.73 18.70 -1.75
N ASN A 41 -4.77 19.14 -2.46
CA ASN A 41 -5.39 18.40 -3.56
C ASN A 41 -5.75 16.94 -3.19
N VAL A 42 -6.37 16.77 -2.02
CA VAL A 42 -6.80 15.46 -1.51
C VAL A 42 -8.32 15.41 -1.37
N PRO A 43 -8.98 14.26 -1.58
CA PRO A 43 -10.44 14.19 -1.45
C PRO A 43 -10.91 14.40 0.00
N GLN A 44 -11.76 15.40 0.23
CA GLN A 44 -12.26 15.79 1.57
C GLN A 44 -12.85 14.62 2.37
N ALA A 45 -13.72 13.80 1.75
CA ALA A 45 -14.34 12.66 2.42
C ALA A 45 -13.31 11.60 2.84
N THR A 46 -12.26 11.42 2.02
CA THR A 46 -11.16 10.49 2.31
C THR A 46 -10.30 11.02 3.46
N LEU A 47 -9.94 12.30 3.42
CA LEU A 47 -9.21 12.99 4.48
C LEU A 47 -9.94 12.86 5.82
N ARG A 48 -11.23 13.20 5.87
CA ARG A 48 -12.04 13.11 7.09
C ARG A 48 -12.06 11.69 7.68
N ARG A 49 -12.25 10.67 6.83
CA ARG A 49 -12.30 9.27 7.30
C ARG A 49 -10.94 8.81 7.84
N ARG A 50 -9.84 9.23 7.20
CA ARG A 50 -8.47 8.90 7.62
C ARG A 50 -8.07 9.60 8.91
N ALA A 51 -8.32 10.90 9.03
CA ALA A 51 -8.04 11.67 10.23
C ALA A 51 -8.83 11.17 11.46
N GLN A 52 -10.06 10.68 11.24
CA GLN A 52 -10.88 10.07 12.30
C GLN A 52 -10.56 8.60 12.57
N GLY A 53 -9.59 7.99 11.87
CA GLY A 53 -9.24 6.58 12.06
C GLY A 53 -10.34 5.57 11.72
N LYS A 54 -11.37 5.95 10.96
CA LYS A 54 -12.54 5.10 10.67
C LYS A 54 -12.33 4.04 9.57
N ASN A 55 -11.12 3.94 9.02
CA ASN A 55 -10.80 2.94 8.02
C ASN A 55 -10.47 1.59 8.67
N LYS A 56 -11.05 0.51 8.14
CA LYS A 56 -10.80 -0.86 8.64
C LYS A 56 -9.39 -1.37 8.31
N GLN A 57 -8.96 -1.18 7.07
CA GLN A 57 -7.70 -1.76 6.56
C GLN A 57 -6.61 -0.70 6.42
N VAL A 58 -6.88 0.39 5.71
CA VAL A 58 -5.85 1.37 5.33
C VAL A 58 -5.84 2.54 6.32
N ARG A 59 -4.76 2.67 7.09
CA ARG A 59 -4.60 3.72 8.11
C ARG A 59 -3.69 4.85 7.62
N GLY A 60 -3.80 6.01 8.26
CA GLY A 60 -2.94 7.16 8.00
C GLY A 60 -2.88 7.55 6.53
N VAL A 61 -1.65 7.62 5.99
CA VAL A 61 -1.34 8.05 4.62
C VAL A 61 -1.33 6.92 3.60
N ASP A 62 -1.40 5.66 4.04
CA ASP A 62 -1.21 4.53 3.14
C ASP A 62 -2.33 4.41 2.11
N LYS A 63 -2.00 3.78 0.99
CA LYS A 63 -2.96 3.44 -0.07
C LYS A 63 -3.23 1.94 -0.01
N GLY A 64 -4.46 1.55 -0.33
CA GLY A 64 -4.84 0.15 -0.42
C GLY A 64 -5.87 -0.06 -1.50
N LEU A 65 -5.98 -1.30 -1.96
CA LEU A 65 -6.82 -1.73 -3.08
C LEU A 65 -8.23 -2.09 -2.62
N GLY A 66 -8.83 -1.25 -1.76
CA GLY A 66 -10.15 -1.51 -1.19
C GLY A 66 -10.11 -2.74 -0.27
N ARG A 67 -10.94 -3.74 -0.55
CA ARG A 67 -11.06 -4.96 0.28
C ARG A 67 -9.80 -5.85 0.23
N PHE A 68 -9.03 -5.76 -0.85
CA PHE A 68 -7.88 -6.64 -1.05
C PHE A 68 -6.77 -6.23 -0.07
N CYS A 69 -6.35 -7.20 0.75
CA CYS A 69 -5.28 -7.05 1.72
C CYS A 69 -4.30 -8.22 1.61
N THR A 70 -3.12 -8.05 2.19
CA THR A 70 -2.10 -9.08 2.28
C THR A 70 -2.60 -10.25 3.13
N THR A 71 -2.68 -11.44 2.53
CA THR A 71 -3.13 -12.65 3.23
C THR A 71 -2.13 -13.09 4.29
N PHE A 72 -0.83 -13.02 3.99
CA PHE A 72 0.23 -13.36 4.93
C PHE A 72 0.87 -12.07 5.49
N PRO A 73 1.21 -12.03 6.79
CA PRO A 73 2.05 -10.98 7.33
C PRO A 73 3.47 -11.10 6.76
N LYS A 74 4.24 -10.01 6.86
CA LYS A 74 5.53 -9.92 6.19
C LYS A 74 6.53 -11.00 6.65
N GLU A 75 6.45 -11.36 7.92
CA GLU A 75 7.27 -12.40 8.53
C GLU A 75 7.01 -13.77 7.87
N MET A 76 5.75 -14.19 7.75
CA MET A 76 5.40 -15.43 7.06
C MET A 76 5.79 -15.39 5.57
N GLU A 77 5.68 -14.24 4.90
CA GLU A 77 6.18 -14.12 3.52
C GLU A 77 7.69 -14.39 3.43
N LEU A 78 8.47 -13.90 4.39
CA LEU A 78 9.92 -14.13 4.43
C LEU A 78 10.24 -15.60 4.69
N ASP A 79 9.54 -16.23 5.64
CA ASP A 79 9.69 -17.66 5.93
C ASP A 79 9.40 -18.52 4.71
N LEU A 80 8.33 -18.19 3.96
CA LEU A 80 7.98 -18.89 2.73
C LEU A 80 9.06 -18.72 1.65
N VAL A 81 9.59 -17.50 1.48
CA VAL A 81 10.67 -17.23 0.52
C VAL A 81 11.94 -17.99 0.89
N GLU A 82 12.33 -17.99 2.17
CA GLU A 82 13.49 -18.74 2.65
C GLU A 82 13.28 -20.25 2.45
N HIS A 83 12.09 -20.75 2.77
CA HIS A 83 11.75 -22.15 2.57
C HIS A 83 11.89 -22.55 1.10
N ILE A 84 11.29 -21.79 0.17
CA ILE A 84 11.36 -22.09 -1.27
C ILE A 84 12.82 -22.10 -1.75
N LYS A 85 13.62 -21.11 -1.38
CA LYS A 85 15.06 -21.06 -1.71
C LYS A 85 15.83 -22.27 -1.17
N SER A 86 15.54 -22.68 0.06
CA SER A 86 16.17 -23.88 0.66
C SER A 86 15.84 -25.14 -0.13
N ARG A 87 14.59 -25.26 -0.61
CA ARG A 87 14.13 -26.41 -1.40
C ARG A 87 14.73 -26.42 -2.80
N GLU A 88 14.83 -25.26 -3.45
CA GLU A 88 15.48 -25.12 -4.76
C GLU A 88 16.95 -25.53 -4.70
N ASN A 89 17.69 -25.07 -3.67
CA ASN A 89 19.09 -25.44 -3.49
C ASN A 89 19.28 -26.95 -3.32
N VAL A 90 18.44 -27.59 -2.49
CA VAL A 90 18.48 -29.05 -2.31
C VAL A 90 18.15 -29.77 -3.62
N PHE A 91 17.13 -29.33 -4.35
CA PHE A 91 16.75 -29.92 -5.63
C PHE A 91 17.89 -29.85 -6.67
N VAL A 92 18.53 -28.68 -6.81
CA VAL A 92 19.64 -28.47 -7.74
C VAL A 92 20.85 -29.34 -7.37
N GLN A 93 21.21 -29.41 -6.08
CA GLN A 93 22.31 -30.25 -5.61
C GLN A 93 22.07 -31.75 -5.88
N LEU A 94 20.84 -32.23 -5.63
CA LEU A 94 20.47 -33.62 -5.91
C LEU A 94 20.53 -33.93 -7.40
N PHE A 95 20.15 -32.99 -8.26
CA PHE A 95 20.29 -33.14 -9.70
C PHE A 95 21.77 -33.20 -10.13
N GLN A 96 22.62 -32.29 -9.66
CA GLN A 96 24.05 -32.30 -10.00
C GLN A 96 24.78 -33.58 -9.54
N LYS A 97 24.38 -34.14 -8.40
CA LYS A 97 24.99 -35.37 -7.86
C LYS A 97 24.56 -36.65 -8.58
N LYS A 98 23.49 -36.60 -9.37
CA LYS A 98 22.93 -37.76 -10.10
C LYS A 98 23.51 -37.93 -11.51
N TRP A 99 24.26 -36.93 -11.99
CA TRP A 99 24.85 -36.90 -13.34
C TRP A 99 26.38 -36.77 -13.32
N ASN A 100 27.01 -36.97 -12.16
CA ASN A 100 28.44 -37.23 -11.99
C ASN A 100 28.62 -38.64 -11.45
#